data_AF-A0A6H2A1Z9-F1
#
_entry.id   AF-A0A6H2A1Z9-F1
#
_cell.length_a   1.000
_cell.length_b   1.000
_cell.length_c   1.000
_cell.angle_alpha   90.00
_cell.angle_beta   90.00
_cell.angle_gamma   90.00
#
_symmetry.space_group_name_H-M   'P 1'
#
loop_
_entity.id
_entity.type
_entity.pdbx_description
1 polymer ?
#
loop_
_entity_poly.entity_id
_entity_poly.type
_entity_poly.pdbx_seq_one_letter_code
_entity_poly.pdbx_strand_id
1 'polypeptide(L)'
;EIVAKMAWYEQHGLSLLAQYLERVGPQAGQIGAHVTQAGPGESWHQYRQAVDAVPVVDSRLCWDYPAVTAAESDAWLMYQTLSGQEGLTWGGAWTVPDACHVQLSFAGSPLDRPYPSAAIAERQIVECAARYGWDD
;
A
#
# COMPACT_ATOMS: atom_id res chain seq x y z
N GLU A 1 19.01 -8.47 1.63
CA GLU A 1 17.55 -8.23 1.61
C GLU A 1 16.80 -9.35 0.91
N ILE A 2 16.93 -9.51 -0.42
CA ILE A 2 16.17 -10.52 -1.18
C ILE A 2 16.35 -11.95 -0.69
N VAL A 3 17.59 -12.38 -0.42
CA VAL A 3 17.86 -13.74 0.08
C VAL A 3 17.12 -14.02 1.39
N ALA A 4 17.10 -13.06 2.31
CA ALA A 4 16.39 -13.19 3.59
C ALA A 4 14.87 -13.25 3.38
N LYS A 5 14.33 -12.47 2.43
CA LYS A 5 12.90 -12.46 2.14
C LYS A 5 12.44 -13.71 1.41
N MET A 6 13.23 -14.23 0.47
CA MET A 6 13.00 -15.55 -0.14
C MET A 6 12.98 -16.65 0.92
N ALA A 7 13.97 -16.67 1.83
CA ALA A 7 14.00 -17.65 2.91
C ALA A 7 12.77 -17.55 3.82
N TRP A 8 12.31 -16.33 4.12
CA TRP A 8 11.07 -16.11 4.87
C TRP A 8 9.85 -16.68 4.12
N TYR A 9 9.70 -16.42 2.81
CA TYR A 9 8.61 -17.00 2.02
C TYR A 9 8.63 -18.53 2.04
N GLU A 10 9.80 -19.16 1.85
CA GLU A 10 9.91 -20.62 1.89
C GLU A 10 9.50 -21.19 3.26
N GLN A 11 9.95 -20.56 4.35
CA GLN A 11 9.59 -20.98 5.72
C GLN A 11 8.08 -20.89 6.00
N HIS A 12 7.36 -20.02 5.30
CA HIS A 12 5.93 -19.79 5.48
C HIS A 12 5.08 -20.47 4.39
N GLY A 13 5.67 -21.35 3.57
CA GLY A 13 4.97 -22.10 2.52
C GLY A 13 4.55 -21.25 1.32
N LEU A 14 5.21 -20.10 1.11
CA LEU A 14 4.93 -19.13 0.05
C LEU A 14 5.95 -19.25 -1.10
N SER A 15 6.39 -20.47 -1.44
CA SER A 15 7.47 -20.73 -2.40
C SER A 15 7.25 -20.10 -3.78
N LEU A 16 6.01 -19.90 -4.21
CA LEU A 16 5.71 -19.20 -5.46
C LEU A 16 6.15 -17.72 -5.42
N LEU A 17 5.97 -17.04 -4.28
CA LEU A 17 6.41 -15.66 -4.08
C LEU A 17 7.94 -15.58 -4.03
N ALA A 18 8.60 -16.59 -3.45
CA ALA A 18 10.06 -16.72 -3.49
C ALA A 18 10.59 -16.87 -4.92
N GLN A 19 9.97 -17.72 -5.74
CA GLN A 19 10.33 -17.90 -7.14
C GLN A 19 10.15 -16.61 -7.96
N TYR A 20 9.07 -15.86 -7.72
CA TYR A 20 8.90 -14.56 -8.37
C TYR A 20 9.98 -13.56 -7.97
N LEU A 21 10.33 -13.50 -6.68
CA LEU A 21 11.37 -12.61 -6.19
C LEU A 21 12.76 -12.99 -6.72
N GLU A 22 13.08 -14.28 -6.82
CA GLU A 22 14.30 -14.79 -7.43
C GLU A 22 14.40 -14.40 -8.91
N ARG A 23 13.30 -14.59 -9.66
CA ARG A 23 13.26 -14.30 -11.10
C ARG A 23 13.41 -12.82 -11.42
N VAL A 24 12.80 -11.95 -10.62
CA VAL A 24 12.85 -10.49 -10.80
C VAL A 24 14.20 -9.93 -10.34
N GLY A 25 14.74 -10.46 -9.25
CA GLY A 25 16.01 -10.01 -8.68
C GLY A 25 15.96 -8.60 -8.07
N PRO A 26 17.12 -8.06 -7.63
CA PRO A 26 17.22 -6.76 -6.97
C PRO A 26 16.68 -5.61 -7.79
N GLN A 27 15.75 -4.84 -7.22
CA GLN A 27 15.15 -3.66 -7.84
C GLN A 27 15.76 -2.32 -7.39
N ALA A 28 16.93 -2.36 -6.74
CA ALA A 28 17.65 -1.19 -6.27
C ALA A 28 19.15 -1.29 -6.61
N GLY A 29 19.86 -0.16 -6.55
CA GLY A 29 21.28 -0.07 -6.87
C GLY A 29 21.50 0.37 -8.32
N GLN A 30 22.05 -0.52 -9.16
CA GLN A 30 22.39 -0.16 -10.56
C GLN A 30 21.18 0.23 -11.41
N ILE A 31 19.97 -0.17 -11.01
CA ILE A 31 18.74 0.12 -11.75
C ILE A 31 17.91 1.25 -11.13
N GLY A 32 18.28 1.79 -9.97
CA GLY A 32 17.55 2.89 -9.34
C GLY A 32 17.58 2.90 -7.82
N ALA A 33 16.86 3.88 -7.26
CA ALA A 33 16.63 3.99 -5.83
C ALA A 33 15.67 2.89 -5.34
N HIS A 34 15.81 2.53 -4.06
CA HIS A 34 14.86 1.66 -3.39
C HIS A 34 13.58 2.45 -3.11
N VAL A 35 12.46 2.02 -3.69
CA VAL A 35 11.16 2.73 -3.61
C VAL A 35 10.10 1.98 -2.80
N THR A 36 10.37 0.73 -2.41
CA THR A 36 9.42 -0.06 -1.60
C THR A 36 10.12 -1.16 -0.83
N GLN A 37 9.67 -1.40 0.40
CA GLN A 37 10.12 -2.53 1.24
C GLN A 37 9.25 -3.79 1.06
N ALA A 38 8.10 -3.66 0.37
CA ALA A 38 7.17 -4.75 0.14
C ALA A 38 7.69 -5.70 -0.95
N GLY A 39 7.77 -6.98 -0.62
CA GLY A 39 7.97 -8.03 -1.60
C GLY A 39 6.65 -8.42 -2.32
N PRO A 40 6.71 -9.39 -3.24
CA PRO A 40 5.52 -9.87 -3.93
C PRO A 40 4.50 -10.43 -2.93
N GLY A 41 3.26 -9.96 -3.01
CA GLY A 41 2.16 -10.37 -2.14
C GLY A 41 2.04 -9.54 -0.87
N GLU A 42 3.04 -8.71 -0.54
CA GLU A 42 3.11 -7.92 0.69
C GLU A 42 2.48 -6.51 0.57
N SER A 43 2.12 -6.05 -0.63
CA SER A 43 1.52 -4.73 -0.84
C SER A 43 0.04 -4.81 -1.15
N TRP A 44 -0.77 -3.98 -0.47
CA TRP A 44 -2.20 -3.85 -0.73
C TRP A 44 -2.54 -3.34 -2.14
N HIS A 45 -1.61 -2.65 -2.81
CA HIS A 45 -1.74 -2.26 -4.22
C HIS A 45 -1.96 -3.47 -5.13
N GLN A 46 -1.37 -4.63 -4.80
CA GLN A 46 -1.51 -5.86 -5.58
C GLN A 46 -2.93 -6.46 -5.53
N TYR A 47 -3.74 -6.01 -4.56
CA TYR A 47 -5.10 -6.49 -4.31
C TYR A 47 -6.15 -5.40 -4.55
N ARG A 48 -5.76 -4.25 -5.14
CA ARG A 48 -6.64 -3.10 -5.37
C ARG A 48 -7.29 -2.54 -4.09
N GLN A 49 -6.59 -2.67 -2.96
CA GLN A 49 -7.05 -2.17 -1.66
C GLN A 49 -6.23 -0.98 -1.16
N ALA A 50 -5.34 -0.46 -2.00
CA ALA A 50 -4.57 0.75 -1.74
C ALA A 50 -4.48 1.61 -3.00
N VAL A 51 -4.23 2.89 -2.78
CA VAL A 51 -4.00 3.90 -3.81
C VAL A 51 -2.98 4.90 -3.28
N ASP A 52 -2.11 5.35 -4.18
CA ASP A 52 -1.20 6.46 -3.93
C ASP A 52 -1.78 7.71 -4.60
N ALA A 53 -1.96 8.76 -3.81
CA ALA A 53 -2.37 10.06 -4.32
C ALA A 53 -1.55 11.17 -3.66
N VAL A 54 -1.35 12.25 -4.42
CA VAL A 54 -0.57 13.40 -4.00
C VAL A 54 -1.41 14.66 -4.16
N PRO A 55 -1.42 15.58 -3.17
CA PRO A 55 -2.11 16.84 -3.33
C PRO A 55 -1.51 17.67 -4.47
N VAL A 56 -2.37 18.46 -5.12
CA VAL A 56 -1.96 19.48 -6.09
C VAL A 56 -2.12 20.85 -5.44
N VAL A 57 -1.03 21.57 -5.26
CA VAL A 57 -0.99 22.92 -4.67
C VAL A 57 -0.37 23.86 -5.70
N ASP A 58 -1.04 24.97 -6.00
CA ASP A 58 -0.59 25.94 -7.02
C ASP A 58 -0.23 25.27 -8.37
N SER A 59 -1.06 24.32 -8.80
CA SER A 59 -0.87 23.50 -10.02
C SER A 59 0.40 22.65 -10.04
N ARG A 60 1.00 22.35 -8.88
CA ARG A 60 2.18 21.50 -8.71
C ARG A 60 1.87 20.32 -7.81
N LEU A 61 2.47 19.17 -8.12
CA LEU A 61 2.39 17.98 -7.26
C LEU A 61 3.20 18.24 -5.99
N CYS A 62 2.58 18.08 -4.83
CA CYS A 62 3.20 18.26 -3.53
C CYS A 62 3.76 16.94 -3.01
N TRP A 63 5.01 16.62 -3.35
CA TRP A 63 5.65 15.37 -2.93
C TRP A 63 6.30 15.43 -1.55
N ASP A 64 6.62 16.64 -1.07
CA ASP A 64 7.33 16.83 0.19
C ASP A 64 6.42 16.48 1.38
N TYR A 65 6.89 15.55 2.22
CA TYR A 65 6.27 15.21 3.49
C TYR A 65 7.35 14.92 4.56
N PRO A 66 7.42 15.68 5.66
CA PRO A 66 6.56 16.80 6.00
C PRO A 66 6.67 17.95 4.99
N ALA A 67 5.56 18.66 4.78
CA ALA A 67 5.46 19.76 3.83
C ALA A 67 6.43 20.91 4.14
N VAL A 68 6.86 21.62 3.10
CA VAL A 68 7.77 22.77 3.23
C VAL A 68 7.03 24.11 3.33
N THR A 69 5.77 24.17 2.91
CA THR A 69 4.91 25.36 3.05
C THR A 69 3.65 25.08 3.87
N ALA A 70 3.03 26.15 4.38
CA ALA A 70 1.74 26.05 5.09
C ALA A 70 0.62 25.51 4.19
N ALA A 71 0.54 25.96 2.93
CA ALA A 71 -0.48 25.51 1.99
C ALA A 71 -0.37 24.00 1.68
N GLU A 72 0.85 23.49 1.53
CA GLU A 72 1.11 22.06 1.36
C GLU A 72 0.80 21.26 2.63
N SER A 73 1.11 21.81 3.81
CA SER A 73 0.75 21.20 5.09
C SER A 73 -0.77 21.07 5.23
N ASP A 74 -1.52 22.12 4.88
CA ASP A 74 -2.99 22.11 4.90
C ASP A 74 -3.55 21.09 3.89
N ALA A 75 -2.91 20.95 2.73
CA ALA A 75 -3.30 19.97 1.72
C ALA A 75 -3.11 18.52 2.19
N TRP A 76 -1.99 18.20 2.85
CA TRP A 76 -1.76 16.89 3.45
C TRP A 76 -2.71 16.60 4.62
N LEU A 77 -2.99 17.59 5.46
CA LEU A 77 -3.98 17.46 6.54
C LEU A 77 -5.39 17.18 5.99
N MET A 78 -5.76 17.85 4.91
CA MET A 78 -7.02 17.59 4.20
C MET A 78 -7.04 16.16 3.64
N TYR A 79 -5.95 15.70 3.00
CA TYR A 79 -5.85 14.33 2.48
C TYR A 79 -6.00 13.28 3.58
N GLN A 80 -5.31 13.45 4.71
CA GLN A 80 -5.45 12.61 5.89
C GLN A 80 -6.91 12.58 6.40
N THR A 81 -7.52 13.77 6.52
CA THR A 81 -8.88 13.92 7.07
C THR A 81 -9.91 13.22 6.19
N LEU A 82 -9.87 13.44 4.88
CA LEU A 82 -10.78 12.81 3.91
C LEU A 82 -10.58 11.29 3.87
N SER A 83 -9.33 10.82 3.89
CA SER A 83 -9.03 9.39 3.92
C SER A 83 -9.67 8.72 5.14
N GLY A 84 -9.57 9.34 6.31
CA GLY A 84 -10.19 8.83 7.53
C GLY A 84 -11.73 8.84 7.49
N GLN A 85 -12.34 9.86 6.88
CA GLN A 85 -13.81 9.94 6.71
C GLN A 85 -14.35 8.80 5.84
N GLU A 86 -13.58 8.37 4.84
CA GLU A 86 -13.92 7.24 3.96
C GLU A 86 -13.56 5.86 4.56
N GLY A 87 -13.04 5.84 5.79
CA GLY A 87 -12.65 4.61 6.47
C GLY A 87 -11.33 4.01 6.00
N LEU A 88 -10.49 4.81 5.33
CA LEU A 88 -9.15 4.41 4.90
C LEU A 88 -8.11 4.66 6.00
N THR A 89 -7.07 3.85 6.00
CA THR A 89 -5.85 4.07 6.78
C THR A 89 -4.84 4.82 5.92
N TRP A 90 -4.33 5.95 6.42
CA TRP A 90 -3.33 6.77 5.73
C TRP A 90 -1.91 6.46 6.21
N GLY A 91 -0.97 6.29 5.28
CA GLY A 91 0.41 5.92 5.53
C GLY A 91 1.30 7.03 6.08
N GLY A 92 0.89 8.30 5.96
CA GLY A 92 1.67 9.45 6.46
C GLY A 92 1.82 9.51 7.98
N ALA A 93 1.04 8.72 8.73
CA ALA A 93 1.10 8.62 10.18
C ALA A 93 1.90 7.40 10.69
N TRP A 94 2.46 6.58 9.79
CA TRP A 94 3.25 5.42 10.17
C TRP A 94 4.64 5.80 10.71
N THR A 95 5.28 4.87 11.44
CA THR A 95 6.65 5.07 11.96
C THR A 95 7.65 5.38 10.85
N VAL A 96 7.48 4.74 9.68
CA VAL A 96 8.13 5.10 8.43
C VAL A 96 7.03 5.65 7.53
N PRO A 97 6.88 6.98 7.41
CA PRO A 97 5.77 7.58 6.70
C PRO A 97 5.77 7.22 5.21
N ASP A 98 4.60 6.87 4.71
CA ASP A 98 4.30 6.80 3.29
C ASP A 98 3.09 7.70 3.01
N ALA A 99 3.35 9.00 2.83
CA ALA A 99 2.31 10.01 2.82
C ALA A 99 1.38 9.91 1.61
N CYS A 100 1.84 9.37 0.47
CA CYS A 100 0.98 9.22 -0.69
C CYS A 100 -0.03 8.06 -0.50
N HIS A 101 0.33 7.07 0.30
CA HIS A 101 -0.38 5.81 0.43
C HIS A 101 -1.62 5.90 1.34
N VAL A 102 -2.74 5.38 0.85
CA VAL A 102 -3.92 5.04 1.65
C VAL A 102 -4.38 3.62 1.35
N GLN A 103 -4.97 2.95 2.34
CA GLN A 103 -5.44 1.56 2.20
C GLN A 103 -6.72 1.29 2.98
N LEU A 104 -7.52 0.31 2.52
CA LEU A 104 -8.74 -0.14 3.20
C LEU A 104 -8.46 -0.89 4.52
N SER A 105 -7.26 -1.44 4.67
CA SER A 105 -6.87 -2.29 5.81
C SER A 105 -6.15 -1.48 6.88
N PHE A 106 -6.24 -1.89 8.15
CA PHE A 106 -5.32 -1.42 9.20
C PHE A 106 -4.02 -2.25 9.30
N ALA A 107 -3.98 -3.44 8.67
CA ALA A 107 -2.81 -4.31 8.68
C ALA A 107 -1.76 -3.83 7.68
N GLY A 108 -0.47 -3.94 8.03
CA GLY A 108 0.63 -3.49 7.19
C GLY A 108 0.75 -4.26 5.89
N SER A 109 0.56 -5.58 5.93
CA SER A 109 0.65 -6.47 4.78
C SER A 109 -0.61 -7.32 4.60
N PRO A 110 -1.00 -7.66 3.36
CA PRO A 110 -1.98 -8.72 3.07
C PRO A 110 -1.60 -10.06 3.68
N LEU A 111 -0.29 -10.34 3.82
CA LEU A 111 0.21 -11.57 4.41
C LEU A 111 0.08 -11.62 5.94
N ASP A 112 -0.17 -10.48 6.60
CA ASP A 112 -0.44 -10.42 8.05
C ASP A 112 -1.85 -10.92 8.37
N ARG A 113 -2.73 -11.00 7.37
CA ARG A 113 -4.07 -11.58 7.54
C ARG A 113 -4.01 -13.08 7.25
N PRO A 114 -4.73 -13.91 8.02
CA PRO A 114 -5.04 -15.25 7.54
C PRO A 114 -5.75 -15.08 6.20
N TYR A 115 -5.20 -15.67 5.13
CA TYR A 115 -5.79 -15.60 3.81
C TYR A 115 -7.26 -16.03 3.93
N PRO A 116 -8.23 -15.13 3.65
CA PRO A 116 -9.61 -15.55 3.61
C PRO A 116 -9.73 -16.64 2.54
N SER A 117 -10.54 -17.66 2.81
CA SER A 117 -10.95 -18.55 1.71
C SER A 117 -11.51 -17.68 0.58
N ALA A 118 -11.39 -18.14 -0.67
CA ALA A 118 -11.85 -17.38 -1.84
C ALA A 118 -13.27 -16.80 -1.64
N ALA A 119 -14.15 -17.55 -0.95
CA ALA A 119 -15.50 -17.15 -0.59
C ALA A 119 -15.60 -15.92 0.34
N ILE A 120 -14.67 -15.75 1.29
CA ILE A 120 -14.65 -14.58 2.19
C ILE A 120 -14.12 -13.35 1.46
N ALA A 121 -13.10 -13.51 0.60
CA ALA A 121 -12.57 -12.41 -0.21
C ALA A 121 -13.64 -11.88 -1.19
N GLU A 122 -14.36 -12.80 -1.85
CA GLU A 122 -15.44 -12.46 -2.78
C GLU A 122 -16.59 -11.75 -2.04
N ARG A 123 -16.96 -12.21 -0.84
CA ARG A 123 -17.97 -11.55 -0.02
C ARG A 123 -17.55 -10.13 0.42
N GLN A 124 -16.29 -9.93 0.80
CA GLN A 124 -15.79 -8.60 1.19
C GLN A 124 -15.77 -7.62 0.02
N ILE A 125 -15.44 -8.10 -1.19
CA ILE A 125 -15.47 -7.30 -2.42
C ILE A 125 -16.92 -6.92 -2.75
N VAL A 126 -17.86 -7.87 -2.69
CA VAL A 126 -19.29 -7.63 -2.94
C VAL A 126 -19.89 -6.68 -1.89
N GLU A 127 -19.56 -6.86 -0.61
CA GLU A 127 -20.02 -5.97 0.46
C GLU A 127 -19.43 -4.55 0.33
N CYS A 128 -18.18 -4.41 -0.11
CA CYS A 128 -17.61 -3.09 -0.44
C CYS A 128 -18.27 -2.48 -1.67
N ALA A 129 -18.43 -3.23 -2.77
CA ALA A 129 -19.07 -2.74 -3.99
C ALA A 129 -20.49 -2.24 -3.70
N ALA A 130 -21.27 -3.03 -2.95
CA ALA A 130 -22.63 -2.65 -2.55
C ALA A 130 -22.67 -1.43 -1.62
N ARG A 131 -21.65 -1.26 -0.77
CA ARG A 131 -21.54 -0.10 0.12
C ARG A 131 -21.28 1.20 -0.62
N TYR A 132 -20.51 1.15 -1.70
CA TYR A 132 -20.11 2.33 -2.47
C TYR A 132 -20.88 2.48 -3.79
N GLY A 133 -21.86 1.61 -4.05
CA GLY A 133 -22.69 1.63 -5.25
C GLY A 133 -21.90 1.30 -6.53
N TRP A 134 -20.92 0.40 -6.44
CA TRP A 134 -20.06 -0.03 -7.55
C TRP A 134 -20.57 -1.33 -8.21
N ASP A 135 -21.86 -1.61 -8.11
CA ASP A 135 -22.49 -2.88 -8.52
C ASP A 135 -22.86 -2.96 -10.02
N ASP A 136 -22.29 -2.11 -10.87
CA ASP A 136 -22.54 -2.08 -12.33
C ASP A 136 -21.40 -2.72 -13.16
#